data_AF-A0A4V1XP91-F1
#
_entry.id   AF-A0A4V1XP91-F1
#
_cell.length_a   1.000
_cell.length_b   1.000
_cell.length_c   1.000
_cell.angle_alpha   90.00
_cell.angle_beta   90.00
_cell.angle_gamma   90.00
#
_symmetry.space_group_name_H-M   'P 1'
#
loop_
_entity.id
_entity.type
_entity.pdbx_description
1 polymer ?
#
loop_
_entity_poly.entity_id
_entity_poly.type
_entity_poly.pdbx_seq_one_letter_code
_entity_poly.pdbx_strand_id
1 'polypeptide(L)'
;MVFGQLLGAALFVTVGENLLDNQLLQRLPRISGFDPRLVMSGGATSGLSSVSPSFHYTIPIAYNEALRKVFQVGLIVSSLTVLGPLTLEWRSISKSEPKAAKPDAEKGAAA
;
A
#
# COMPACT_ATOMS: atom_id res chain seq x y z
N MET A 1 10.87 -13.18 6.13
CA MET A 1 9.55 -12.52 6.12
C MET A 1 9.59 -11.08 6.63
N VAL A 2 10.36 -10.73 7.67
CA VAL A 2 10.35 -9.36 8.26
C VAL A 2 11.07 -8.29 7.43
N PHE A 3 12.23 -8.61 6.84
CA PHE A 3 13.04 -7.63 6.09
C PHE A 3 12.27 -6.99 4.92
N GLY A 4 11.70 -7.81 4.02
CA GLY A 4 10.96 -7.31 2.85
C GLY A 4 9.71 -6.52 3.23
N GLN A 5 9.04 -6.90 4.33
CA GLN A 5 7.84 -6.20 4.82
C GLN A 5 8.19 -4.79 5.33
N LEU A 6 9.25 -4.67 6.12
CA LEU A 6 9.71 -3.36 6.63
C LEU A 6 10.31 -2.49 5.53
N LEU A 7 11.12 -3.08 4.64
CA LEU A 7 11.70 -2.38 3.49
C LEU A 7 10.61 -1.82 2.57
N GLY A 8 9.60 -2.64 2.25
CA GLY A 8 8.47 -2.20 1.45
C GLY A 8 7.73 -1.02 2.09
N ALA A 9 7.39 -1.12 3.38
CA ALA A 9 6.72 -0.04 4.09
C ALA A 9 7.54 1.27 4.07
N ALA A 10 8.83 1.21 4.38
CA ALA A 10 9.69 2.40 4.43
C ALA A 10 9.82 3.10 3.06
N LEU A 11 9.98 2.31 1.98
CA LEU A 11 10.09 2.84 0.62
C LEU A 11 8.77 3.48 0.16
N PHE A 12 7.65 2.78 0.33
CA PHE A 12 6.37 3.25 -0.19
C PHE A 12 5.78 4.42 0.60
N VAL A 13 6.03 4.51 1.91
CA VAL A 13 5.65 5.70 2.69
C VAL A 13 6.35 6.94 2.15
N THR A 14 7.67 6.86 1.94
CA THR A 14 8.47 7.98 1.40
C THR A 14 8.00 8.38 0.01
N VAL A 15 7.67 7.41 -0.85
CA VAL A 15 7.12 7.69 -2.19
C VAL A 15 5.74 8.36 -2.10
N GLY A 16 4.87 7.87 -1.22
CA GLY A 16 3.53 8.43 -1.02
C GLY A 16 3.55 9.88 -0.56
N GLU A 17 4.43 10.21 0.39
CA GLU A 17 4.62 11.57 0.90
C GLU A 17 5.16 12.51 -0.18
N ASN A 18 6.19 12.09 -0.92
CA ASN A 18 6.71 12.86 -2.06
C ASN A 18 5.64 13.10 -3.14
N LEU A 19 4.81 12.10 -3.44
CA LEU A 19 3.72 12.27 -4.40
C LEU A 19 2.67 13.25 -3.91
N LEU A 20 2.29 13.17 -2.64
CA LEU A 20 1.32 14.07 -2.03
C LEU A 20 1.84 15.51 -2.07
N ASP A 21 3.09 15.74 -1.67
CA ASP A 21 3.71 17.06 -1.69
C ASP A 21 3.75 17.65 -3.10
N ASN A 22 4.16 16.86 -4.09
CA ASN A 22 4.17 17.30 -5.49
C ASN A 22 2.76 17.66 -5.98
N GLN A 23 1.74 16.86 -5.64
CA GLN A 23 0.35 17.15 -6.03
C GLN A 23 -0.17 18.41 -5.33
N LEU A 24 0.15 18.62 -4.06
CA LEU A 24 -0.25 19.81 -3.31
C LEU A 24 0.45 21.07 -3.85
N LEU A 25 1.75 21.01 -4.15
CA LEU A 25 2.47 22.11 -4.79
C LEU A 25 1.94 22.48 -6.17
N GLN A 26 1.33 21.54 -6.90
CA GLN A 26 0.71 21.84 -8.19
C GLN A 26 -0.68 22.46 -8.06
N ARG A 27 -1.41 22.18 -6.96
CA ARG A 27 -2.83 22.53 -6.80
C ARG A 27 -3.03 23.77 -5.93
N LEU A 28 -2.29 23.90 -4.82
CA LEU A 28 -2.49 24.95 -3.83
C LEU A 28 -2.06 26.35 -4.30
N PRO A 29 -1.00 26.54 -5.12
CA PRO A 29 -0.64 27.88 -5.63
C PRO A 29 -1.69 28.52 -6.54
N ARG A 30 -2.68 27.75 -7.05
CA ARG A 30 -3.82 28.32 -7.78
C ARG A 30 -4.80 29.07 -6.87
N ILE A 31 -4.67 28.93 -5.56
CA ILE A 31 -5.50 29.59 -4.55
C ILE A 31 -4.80 30.91 -4.18
N SER A 32 -5.26 32.01 -4.78
CA SER A 32 -4.71 33.35 -4.50
C SER A 32 -4.96 33.75 -3.05
N GLY A 33 -3.91 34.23 -2.35
CA GLY A 33 -3.99 34.71 -0.97
C GLY A 33 -3.79 33.65 0.12
N PHE A 34 -3.22 32.50 -0.23
CA PHE A 34 -2.97 31.38 0.69
C PHE A 34 -1.51 30.91 0.61
N ASP A 35 -0.87 30.62 1.76
CA ASP A 35 0.46 29.99 1.80
C ASP A 35 0.32 28.45 1.83
N PRO A 36 0.70 27.75 0.74
CA PRO A 36 0.62 26.29 0.65
C PRO A 36 1.39 25.56 1.76
N ARG A 37 2.44 26.17 2.31
CA ARG A 37 3.33 25.54 3.30
C ARG A 37 2.61 25.20 4.60
N LEU A 38 1.56 25.95 4.95
CA LEU A 38 0.76 25.71 6.16
C LEU A 38 0.01 24.37 6.10
N VAL A 39 -0.53 24.01 4.93
CA VAL A 39 -1.23 22.73 4.72
C VAL A 39 -0.25 21.58 4.49
N MET A 40 0.90 21.84 3.87
CA MET A 40 1.93 20.80 3.65
C MET A 40 2.60 20.37 4.96
N SER A 41 2.95 21.33 5.84
CA SER A 41 3.66 21.02 7.10
C SER A 41 2.73 20.62 8.26
N GLY A 42 1.54 21.23 8.36
CA GLY A 42 0.59 20.97 9.45
C GLY A 42 -0.51 19.96 9.11
N GLY A 43 -0.59 19.50 7.86
CA GLY A 43 -1.71 18.72 7.35
C GLY A 43 -2.96 19.56 7.10
N ALA A 44 -3.98 18.95 6.50
CA ALA A 44 -5.20 19.64 6.08
C ALA A 44 -5.93 20.33 7.26
N THR A 45 -6.04 19.66 8.41
CA THR A 45 -6.80 20.15 9.57
C THR A 45 -6.14 21.34 10.27
N SER A 46 -4.82 21.27 10.52
CA SER A 46 -4.06 22.37 11.12
C SER A 46 -3.94 23.53 10.14
N GLY A 47 -3.75 23.23 8.86
CA GLY A 47 -3.76 24.21 7.78
C GLY A 47 -5.09 24.96 7.74
N LEU A 48 -6.23 24.26 7.73
CA LEU A 48 -7.57 24.87 7.71
C LEU A 48 -7.86 25.75 8.93
N SER A 49 -7.39 25.34 10.11
CA SER A 49 -7.58 26.09 11.36
C SER A 49 -6.84 27.43 11.38
N SER A 50 -5.83 27.59 10.52
CA SER A 50 -5.00 28.79 10.42
C SER A 50 -5.41 29.76 9.29
N VAL A 51 -6.40 29.40 8.47
CA VAL A 51 -6.84 30.20 7.31
C VAL A 51 -8.22 30.82 7.50
N SER A 52 -8.47 31.85 6.68
CA SER A 52 -9.78 32.47 6.55
C SER A 52 -10.86 31.45 6.11
N PRO A 53 -12.10 31.57 6.63
CA PRO A 53 -13.23 30.67 6.28
C PRO A 53 -13.50 30.53 4.78
N SER A 54 -13.09 31.52 3.96
CA SER A 54 -13.23 31.49 2.50
C SER A 54 -12.53 30.30 1.84
N PHE A 55 -11.50 29.72 2.48
CA PHE A 55 -10.73 28.60 1.91
C PHE A 55 -11.16 27.22 2.44
N HIS A 56 -12.12 27.18 3.37
CA HIS A 56 -12.57 25.94 4.02
C HIS A 56 -13.21 24.92 3.07
N TYR A 57 -13.69 25.38 1.90
CA TYR A 57 -14.24 24.50 0.89
C TYR A 57 -13.19 24.07 -0.15
N THR A 58 -12.33 24.99 -0.57
CA THR A 58 -11.38 24.76 -1.68
C THR A 58 -10.19 23.90 -1.27
N ILE A 59 -9.63 24.12 -0.08
CA ILE A 59 -8.45 23.38 0.38
C ILE A 59 -8.73 21.88 0.54
N PRO A 60 -9.83 21.44 1.20
CA PRO A 60 -10.13 20.01 1.32
C PRO A 60 -10.40 19.33 -0.01
N ILE A 61 -10.98 20.03 -0.99
CA ILE A 61 -11.21 19.49 -2.33
C ILE A 61 -9.88 19.24 -3.03
N ALA A 62 -8.99 20.25 -3.06
CA ALA A 62 -7.67 20.13 -3.67
C ALA A 62 -6.84 19.02 -3.01
N TYR A 63 -6.90 18.91 -1.68
CA TYR A 63 -6.22 17.87 -0.90
C TYR A 63 -6.77 16.47 -1.21
N ASN A 64 -8.09 16.30 -1.27
CA ASN A 64 -8.72 15.03 -1.62
C ASN A 64 -8.38 14.59 -3.05
N GLU A 65 -8.32 15.52 -4.00
CA GLU A 65 -7.89 15.19 -5.36
C GLU A 65 -6.41 14.79 -5.42
N ALA A 66 -5.55 15.38 -4.58
CA ALA A 66 -4.17 14.96 -4.45
C ALA A 66 -4.08 13.53 -3.89
N LEU A 67 -4.81 13.23 -2.81
CA LEU A 67 -4.91 11.88 -2.24
C LEU A 67 -5.42 10.84 -3.24
N ARG A 68 -6.43 11.18 -4.06
CA ARG A 68 -6.92 10.28 -5.12
C ARG A 68 -5.79 9.87 -6.07
N LYS A 69 -4.87 10.78 -6.41
CA LYS A 69 -3.71 10.47 -7.25
C LYS A 69 -2.71 9.57 -6.53
N VAL A 70 -2.44 9.80 -5.26
CA VAL A 70 -1.59 8.93 -4.44
C VAL A 70 -2.15 7.50 -4.40
N PHE A 71 -3.45 7.34 -4.10
CA PHE A 71 -4.10 6.03 -4.10
C PHE A 71 -4.14 5.36 -5.47
N GLN A 72 -4.34 6.14 -6.53
CA GLN A 72 -4.30 5.62 -7.91
C GLN A 72 -2.93 5.01 -8.22
N VAL A 73 -1.84 5.69 -7.86
CA VAL A 73 -0.48 5.17 -8.08
C VAL A 73 -0.23 3.93 -7.21
N GLY A 74 -0.65 3.96 -5.94
CA GLY A 74 -0.57 2.79 -5.05
C GLY A 74 -1.31 1.56 -5.60
N LEU A 75 -2.51 1.74 -6.15
CA LEU A 75 -3.29 0.68 -6.80
C LEU A 75 -2.57 0.09 -8.01
N ILE A 76 -1.99 0.94 -8.87
CA ILE A 76 -1.22 0.51 -10.04
C ILE A 76 -0.04 -0.35 -9.60
N VAL A 77 0.76 0.15 -8.64
CA VAL A 77 1.94 -0.59 -8.16
C VAL A 77 1.53 -1.91 -7.51
N SER A 78 0.48 -1.91 -6.69
CA SER A 78 -0.04 -3.14 -6.08
C SER A 78 -0.48 -4.17 -7.12
N SER A 79 -1.05 -3.72 -8.25
CA SER A 79 -1.46 -4.61 -9.34
C SER A 79 -0.25 -5.20 -10.06
N LEU A 80 0.81 -4.40 -10.26
CA LEU A 80 2.06 -4.86 -10.88
C LEU A 80 2.80 -5.89 -10.02
N THR A 81 2.65 -5.85 -8.69
CA THR A 81 3.26 -6.84 -7.79
C THR A 81 2.84 -8.27 -8.10
N VAL A 82 1.66 -8.48 -8.69
CA VAL A 82 1.17 -9.82 -9.11
C VAL A 82 2.05 -10.45 -10.19
N LEU A 83 2.71 -9.65 -11.02
CA LEU A 83 3.60 -10.16 -12.07
C LEU A 83 4.85 -10.85 -11.49
N GLY A 84 5.33 -10.42 -10.32
CA GLY A 84 6.47 -11.02 -9.64
C GLY A 84 6.31 -12.53 -9.43
N PRO A 85 5.33 -12.98 -8.62
CA PRO A 85 5.11 -14.41 -8.37
C PRO A 85 4.71 -15.19 -9.63
N LEU A 86 4.11 -14.56 -10.64
CA LEU A 86 3.79 -15.24 -11.91
C LEU A 86 5.03 -15.69 -12.68
N THR A 87 6.16 -14.97 -12.55
CA THR A 87 7.42 -15.33 -13.21
C THR A 87 8.26 -16.34 -12.42
N LEU A 88 7.92 -16.59 -11.16
CA LEU A 88 8.65 -17.54 -10.33
C LEU A 88 8.14 -18.96 -10.60
N GLU A 89 9.07 -19.89 -10.83
CA GLU A 89 8.72 -21.30 -10.94
C GLU A 89 8.05 -21.76 -9.64
N TRP A 90 6.82 -22.28 -9.78
CA TRP A 90 6.09 -22.85 -8.66
C TRP A 90 6.73 -24.17 -8.26
N ARG A 91 7.76 -24.11 -7.41
CA ARG A 91 8.44 -25.30 -6.93
C ARG A 91 7.68 -25.87 -5.73
N SER A 92 6.88 -26.90 -5.99
CA SER A 92 6.19 -27.66 -4.94
C SER A 92 7.22 -28.39 -4.06
N ILE A 93 7.15 -28.18 -2.76
CA ILE A 93 8.02 -28.82 -1.76
C ILE A 93 7.37 -30.13 -1.24
N SER A 94 6.22 -30.53 -1.78
CA SER A 94 5.56 -31.78 -1.40
C SER A 94 6.35 -32.96 -1.95
N LYS A 95 7.23 -33.52 -1.12
CA LYS A 95 7.70 -34.90 -1.29
C LYS A 95 6.49 -35.80 -1.04
N SER A 96 5.99 -36.44 -2.09
CA SER A 96 5.13 -37.61 -1.95
C SER A 96 5.84 -38.60 -1.04
N GLU A 97 5.30 -38.87 0.15
CA GLU A 97 5.81 -39.96 0.99
C GLU A 97 5.78 -41.26 0.16
N PRO A 98 6.85 -42.07 0.14
CA PRO A 98 6.76 -43.41 -0.39
C PRO A 98 5.72 -44.15 0.44
N LYS A 99 4.61 -44.51 -0.21
CA LYS A 99 3.47 -45.26 0.30
C LYS A 99 4.00 -46.44 1.13
N ALA A 100 4.02 -46.30 2.46
CA ALA A 100 4.39 -47.37 3.36
C ALA A 100 3.41 -48.53 3.12
N ALA A 101 3.96 -49.67 2.72
CA ALA A 101 3.22 -50.91 2.58
C ALA A 101 2.46 -51.18 3.89
N LYS A 102 1.14 -51.32 3.79
CA LYS A 102 0.28 -51.72 4.91
C LYS A 102 0.75 -53.10 5.40
N PRO A 103 0.99 -53.32 6.70
CA PRO A 103 1.04 -54.67 7.25
C PRO A 103 -0.40 -55.17 7.34
N ASP A 104 -0.75 -56.17 6.53
CA ASP A 104 -1.94 -56.97 6.77
C ASP A 104 -1.75 -57.73 8.08
N ALA A 105 -2.46 -57.29 9.12
CA ALA A 105 -2.54 -57.97 10.40
C ALA A 105 -4.01 -58.11 10.78
N GLU A 106 -4.63 -59.24 10.40
CA GLU A 106 -5.73 -59.87 11.14
C GLU A 106 -6.03 -61.25 10.53
N LYS A 107 -6.37 -62.37 11.19
CA LYS A 107 -6.18 -62.98 12.53
C LYS A 107 -6.98 -64.30 12.47
N GLY A 108 -6.47 -65.38 13.07
CA GLY A 108 -7.23 -66.60 13.43
C GLY A 108 -7.30 -67.67 12.32
N ALA A 109 -7.33 -68.98 12.61
CA ALA A 109 -7.48 -69.71 13.85
C ALA A 109 -7.12 -71.21 13.64
N ALA A 110 -6.79 -71.89 14.74
CA ALA A 110 -7.03 -73.31 15.02
C ALA A 110 -6.41 -74.41 14.12
N ALA A 111 -5.38 -75.08 14.65
CA ALA A 111 -5.42 -76.48 15.13
C ALA A 111 -3.99 -77.00 15.34
#